data_AF-A0AAX3RV08-F1
#
_entry.id   AF-A0AAX3RV08-F1
#
_cell.length_a   1.000
_cell.length_b   1.000
_cell.length_c   1.000
_cell.angle_alpha   90.00
_cell.angle_beta   90.00
_cell.angle_gamma   90.00
#
_symmetry.space_group_name_H-M   'P 1'
#
loop_
_entity.id
_entity.type
_entity.pdbx_description
1 polymer ?
#
loop_
_entity_poly.entity_id
_entity_poly.type
_entity_poly.pdbx_seq_one_letter_code
_entity_poly.pdbx_strand_id
1 'polypeptide(L)'
;MNKSLTLGFLFVCFIGPSYGQESTHSQVLEDLCRNQQQTPEETYENGYLIECHFDGADIPSAFERYKQLDIENNANFINKLVRNKNMKVTCSQGGCVEAEYYWPNDKQLDISLLFEGGETTYKYTEEAKGTKLEIRMFPD
;
A
#
# COMPACT_ATOMS: atom_id res chain seq x y z
N MET A 1 -0.68 -48.80 50.04
CA MET A 1 -1.47 -48.34 48.87
C MET A 1 -1.61 -46.82 48.96
N ASN A 2 -1.59 -46.15 47.79
CA ASN A 2 -1.53 -44.69 47.52
C ASN A 2 -0.10 -44.15 47.45
N LYS A 3 0.51 -44.10 46.26
CA LYS A 3 0.36 -43.11 45.16
C LYS A 3 0.68 -41.69 45.61
N SER A 4 1.85 -41.17 45.21
CA SER A 4 1.89 -39.95 44.40
C SER A 4 3.25 -39.79 43.71
N LEU A 5 3.14 -39.62 42.41
CA LEU A 5 4.17 -39.33 41.42
C LEU A 5 4.33 -37.81 41.37
N THR A 6 5.55 -37.27 41.38
CA THR A 6 5.74 -35.90 40.88
C THR A 6 7.11 -35.78 40.22
N LEU A 7 7.05 -35.91 38.90
CA LEU A 7 8.13 -35.62 37.96
C LEU A 7 8.22 -34.09 37.85
N GLY A 8 9.27 -33.49 38.41
CA GLY A 8 9.53 -32.07 38.29
C GLY A 8 10.08 -31.74 36.91
N PHE A 9 9.19 -31.36 35.99
CA PHE A 9 9.56 -30.74 34.71
C PHE A 9 10.10 -29.33 34.97
N LEU A 10 11.42 -29.15 34.86
CA LEU A 10 12.05 -27.83 34.81
C LEU A 10 11.69 -27.20 33.47
N PHE A 11 10.68 -26.33 33.50
CA PHE A 11 10.29 -25.47 32.39
C PHE A 11 11.35 -24.38 32.24
N VAL A 12 12.29 -24.58 31.32
CA VAL A 12 13.24 -23.53 30.94
C VAL A 12 12.49 -22.55 30.04
N CYS A 13 11.93 -21.49 30.64
CA CYS A 13 11.45 -20.34 29.89
C CYS A 13 12.66 -19.63 29.28
N PHE A 14 13.06 -20.02 28.07
CA PHE A 14 13.81 -19.14 27.20
C PHE A 14 12.87 -18.00 26.79
N ILE A 15 12.87 -16.93 27.59
CA ILE A 15 12.37 -15.63 27.17
C ILE A 15 13.46 -15.09 26.23
N GLY A 16 13.44 -15.56 24.98
CA GLY A 16 14.16 -14.86 23.93
C GLY A 16 13.52 -13.49 23.74
N PRO A 17 14.31 -12.40 23.60
CA PRO A 17 13.74 -11.14 23.15
C PRO A 17 13.10 -11.37 21.78
N SER A 18 11.77 -11.24 21.73
CA SER A 18 11.02 -11.14 20.48
C SER A 18 11.39 -9.82 19.83
N TYR A 19 12.47 -9.80 19.06
CA TYR A 19 12.71 -8.74 18.09
C TYR A 19 11.64 -8.89 17.02
N GLY A 20 10.56 -8.12 17.14
CA GLY A 20 9.63 -7.91 16.04
C GLY A 20 10.43 -7.28 14.91
N GLN A 21 10.70 -8.04 13.86
CA GLN A 21 11.31 -7.52 12.65
C GLN A 21 10.21 -6.79 11.88
N GLU A 22 9.92 -5.54 12.28
CA GLU A 22 9.17 -4.60 11.47
C GLU A 22 10.01 -4.34 10.21
N SER A 23 9.54 -4.95 9.13
CA SER A 23 10.40 -5.52 8.09
C SER A 23 10.90 -4.46 7.11
N THR A 24 12.07 -4.69 6.53
CA THR A 24 12.80 -3.85 5.57
C THR A 24 11.95 -3.14 4.50
N HIS A 25 10.77 -3.67 4.14
CA HIS A 25 9.84 -3.05 3.18
C HIS A 25 9.20 -1.76 3.71
N SER A 26 8.82 -1.70 5.00
CA SER A 26 8.23 -0.51 5.62
C SER A 26 9.25 0.64 5.64
N GLN A 27 10.50 0.35 6.02
CA GLN A 27 11.58 1.35 5.99
C GLN A 27 11.83 1.89 4.57
N VAL A 28 11.84 1.01 3.56
CA VAL A 28 12.01 1.45 2.16
C VAL A 28 10.82 2.27 1.67
N LEU A 29 9.60 1.92 2.08
CA LEU A 29 8.41 2.71 1.74
C LEU A 29 8.45 4.10 2.41
N GLU A 30 8.86 4.18 3.68
CA GLU A 30 9.05 5.44 4.42
C GLU A 30 10.13 6.33 3.82
N ASP A 31 11.19 5.76 3.23
CA ASP A 31 12.22 6.54 2.55
C ASP A 31 11.71 7.14 1.23
N LEU A 32 10.83 6.42 0.53
CA LEU A 32 10.28 6.84 -0.76
C LEU A 32 9.07 7.75 -0.62
N CYS A 33 8.26 7.55 0.42
CA CYS A 33 6.96 8.17 0.62
C CYS A 33 6.96 9.10 1.82
N ARG A 34 6.37 10.29 1.65
CA ARG A 34 6.25 11.30 2.70
C ARG A 34 4.80 11.72 2.84
N ASN A 35 4.34 11.72 4.08
CA ASN A 35 3.08 12.33 4.45
C ASN A 35 3.22 13.85 4.38
N GLN A 36 2.29 14.51 3.73
CA GLN A 36 2.30 15.97 3.66
C GLN A 36 1.68 16.55 4.94
N GLN A 37 2.23 17.68 5.41
CA GLN A 37 1.61 18.41 6.50
C GLN A 37 0.34 19.07 5.98
N GLN A 38 -0.82 18.59 6.43
CA GLN A 38 -2.13 19.12 6.10
C GLN A 38 -2.87 19.52 7.37
N THR A 39 -3.66 20.59 7.28
CA THR A 39 -4.66 20.92 8.31
C THR A 39 -5.81 19.90 8.27
N PRO A 40 -6.60 19.79 9.36
CA PRO A 40 -7.80 18.95 9.35
C PRO A 40 -8.79 19.32 8.24
N GLU A 41 -8.92 20.61 7.93
CA GLU A 41 -9.83 21.13 6.91
C GLU A 41 -9.34 20.77 5.50
N GLU A 42 -8.04 20.93 5.23
CA GLU A 42 -7.44 20.49 3.95
C GLU A 42 -7.53 18.97 3.77
N THR A 43 -7.41 18.20 4.85
CA THR A 43 -7.54 16.73 4.84
C THR A 43 -8.98 16.31 4.54
N TYR A 44 -9.97 17.01 5.12
CA TYR A 44 -11.38 16.75 4.86
C TYR A 44 -11.78 17.10 3.42
N GLU A 45 -11.33 18.25 2.89
CA GLU A 45 -11.68 18.70 1.54
C GLU A 45 -10.95 17.94 0.43
N ASN A 46 -9.67 17.60 0.64
CA ASN A 46 -8.79 17.09 -0.42
C ASN A 46 -8.30 15.66 -0.17
N GLY A 47 -8.73 15.03 0.92
CA GLY A 47 -8.22 13.74 1.36
C GLY A 47 -6.81 13.84 1.97
N TYR A 48 -6.44 12.79 2.72
CA TYR A 48 -5.09 12.66 3.25
C TYR A 48 -4.10 12.38 2.12
N LEU A 49 -2.99 13.13 2.07
CA LEU A 49 -2.02 13.11 0.98
C LEU A 49 -0.69 12.46 1.40
N ILE A 50 -0.31 11.45 0.64
CA ILE A 50 1.02 10.84 0.66
C ILE A 50 1.66 11.06 -0.70
N GLU A 51 2.92 11.49 -0.72
CA GLU A 51 3.69 11.63 -1.95
C GLU A 51 4.90 10.70 -1.94
N CYS A 52 5.06 9.91 -2.99
CA CYS A 52 6.21 9.04 -3.18
C CYS A 52 6.99 9.41 -4.43
N HIS A 53 8.31 9.18 -4.41
CA HIS A 53 9.19 9.40 -5.56
C HIS A 53 9.98 8.15 -5.92
N PHE A 54 9.91 7.76 -7.19
CA PHE A 54 10.61 6.59 -7.74
C PHE A 54 11.63 7.02 -8.78
N ASP A 55 12.85 7.31 -8.33
CA ASP A 55 13.95 7.77 -9.18
C ASP A 55 14.27 6.76 -10.30
N GLY A 56 14.42 7.29 -11.52
CA GLY A 56 14.76 6.51 -12.73
C GLY A 56 13.69 5.51 -13.19
N ALA A 57 12.55 5.43 -12.49
CA ALA A 57 11.46 4.53 -12.82
C ALA A 57 10.45 5.20 -13.75
N ASP A 58 9.98 4.44 -14.74
CA ASP A 58 8.82 4.77 -15.54
C ASP A 58 7.53 4.34 -14.81
N ILE A 59 6.35 4.75 -15.28
CA ILE A 59 5.10 4.49 -14.54
C ILE A 59 4.85 3.00 -14.26
N PRO A 60 4.94 2.07 -15.23
CA PRO A 60 4.81 0.64 -14.95
C PRO A 60 5.80 0.12 -13.90
N SER A 61 7.06 0.55 -13.94
CA SER A 61 8.06 0.11 -12.96
C SER A 61 7.79 0.69 -11.56
N ALA A 62 7.38 1.96 -11.48
CA ALA A 62 7.01 2.61 -10.23
C ALA A 62 5.77 1.95 -9.59
N PHE A 63 4.76 1.64 -10.40
CA PHE A 63 3.57 0.91 -9.97
C PHE A 63 3.92 -0.46 -9.36
N GLU A 64 4.70 -1.27 -10.06
CA GLU A 64 5.10 -2.60 -9.54
C GLU A 64 5.93 -2.49 -8.27
N ARG A 65 6.81 -1.48 -8.18
CA ARG A 65 7.62 -1.24 -6.99
C ARG A 65 6.78 -0.80 -5.80
N TYR A 66 5.85 0.13 -5.97
CA TYR A 66 4.91 0.53 -4.92
C TYR A 66 4.11 -0.68 -4.43
N LYS A 67 3.51 -1.43 -5.36
CA LYS A 67 2.71 -2.62 -5.08
C LYS A 67 3.48 -3.69 -4.29
N GLN A 68 4.77 -3.87 -4.56
CA GLN A 68 5.61 -4.83 -3.83
C GLN A 68 5.95 -4.37 -2.41
N LEU A 69 6.04 -3.07 -2.17
CA LEU A 69 6.35 -2.49 -0.86
C LEU A 69 5.11 -2.39 0.02
N ASP A 70 3.94 -2.10 -0.56
CA ASP A 70 2.64 -2.07 0.11
C ASP A 70 2.01 -3.47 0.18
N ILE A 71 2.67 -4.36 0.94
CA ILE A 71 2.33 -5.80 1.00
C ILE A 71 0.89 -6.02 1.47
N GLU A 72 0.41 -5.18 2.39
CA GLU A 72 -0.93 -5.29 2.96
C GLU A 72 -2.03 -5.04 1.91
N ASN A 73 -1.80 -4.10 0.99
CA ASN A 73 -2.79 -3.70 -0.01
C ASN A 73 -2.49 -4.20 -1.43
N ASN A 74 -1.38 -4.92 -1.64
CA ASN A 74 -0.96 -5.45 -2.94
C ASN A 74 -2.09 -6.20 -3.68
N ALA A 75 -2.87 -6.99 -2.94
CA ALA A 75 -3.96 -7.80 -3.49
C ALA A 75 -5.09 -6.96 -4.11
N ASN A 76 -5.19 -5.66 -3.79
CA ASN A 76 -6.18 -4.74 -4.33
C ASN A 76 -5.80 -4.24 -5.74
N PHE A 77 -4.56 -4.48 -6.18
CA PHE A 77 -4.06 -4.03 -7.48
C PHE A 77 -4.02 -5.14 -8.52
N ILE A 78 -4.13 -4.74 -9.79
CA ILE A 78 -3.96 -5.64 -10.94
C ILE A 78 -2.56 -6.27 -10.96
N ASN A 79 -2.45 -7.47 -11.52
CA ASN A 79 -1.18 -8.21 -11.55
C ASN A 79 -0.13 -7.62 -12.51
N LYS A 80 -0.57 -6.92 -13.55
CA LYS A 80 0.33 -6.34 -14.53
C LYS A 80 -0.29 -5.10 -15.12
N LEU A 81 0.37 -3.97 -14.90
CA LEU A 81 0.02 -2.72 -15.56
C LEU A 81 0.53 -2.74 -17.02
N VAL A 82 -0.34 -2.37 -17.96
CA VAL A 82 0.02 -2.18 -19.37
C VAL A 82 -0.10 -0.70 -19.67
N ARG A 83 1.00 -0.09 -20.12
CA ARG A 83 1.05 1.34 -20.46
C ARG A 83 -0.03 1.70 -21.48
N ASN A 84 -0.68 2.85 -21.26
CA ASN A 84 -1.71 3.44 -22.14
C ASN A 84 -2.93 2.54 -22.38
N LYS A 85 -3.21 1.61 -21.46
CA LYS A 85 -4.39 0.75 -21.53
C LYS A 85 -5.29 1.02 -20.33
N ASN A 86 -6.40 1.70 -20.59
CA ASN A 86 -7.44 1.90 -19.59
C ASN A 86 -8.09 0.57 -19.23
N MET A 87 -8.49 0.43 -17.97
CA MET A 87 -9.11 -0.79 -17.47
C MET A 87 -10.01 -0.49 -16.28
N LYS A 88 -11.09 -1.26 -16.16
CA LYS A 88 -11.94 -1.26 -14.98
C LYS A 88 -12.05 -2.69 -14.44
N VAL A 89 -11.89 -2.82 -13.13
CA VAL A 89 -12.12 -4.03 -12.35
C VAL A 89 -13.35 -3.77 -11.52
N THR A 90 -14.44 -4.46 -11.85
CA THR A 90 -15.72 -4.35 -11.16
C THR A 90 -15.89 -5.46 -10.15
N CYS A 91 -16.51 -5.16 -9.02
CA CYS A 91 -16.86 -6.16 -8.03
C CYS A 91 -18.21 -6.77 -8.35
N SER A 92 -18.23 -8.09 -8.52
CA SER A 92 -19.48 -8.83 -8.77
C SER A 92 -20.13 -9.37 -7.50
N GLN A 93 -19.40 -9.34 -6.36
CA GLN A 93 -19.84 -9.78 -5.04
C GLN A 93 -19.21 -8.89 -3.96
N GLY A 94 -19.83 -8.80 -2.78
CA GLY A 94 -19.35 -7.97 -1.68
C GLY A 94 -17.97 -8.41 -1.15
N GLY A 95 -17.21 -7.46 -0.61
CA GLY A 95 -15.88 -7.70 -0.02
C GLY A 95 -14.69 -7.64 -0.99
N CYS A 96 -14.85 -7.06 -2.18
CA CYS A 96 -13.71 -6.73 -3.05
C CYS A 96 -13.64 -5.24 -3.37
N VAL A 97 -12.45 -4.80 -3.81
CA VAL A 97 -12.16 -3.41 -4.18
C VAL A 97 -12.44 -3.22 -5.68
N GLU A 98 -13.29 -2.26 -6.01
CA GLU A 98 -13.44 -1.82 -7.40
C GLU A 98 -12.27 -0.94 -7.77
N ALA A 99 -11.74 -1.10 -8.98
CA ALA A 99 -10.59 -0.34 -9.44
C ALA A 99 -10.79 0.20 -10.85
N GLU A 100 -10.50 1.48 -11.06
CA GLU A 100 -10.42 2.08 -12.39
C GLU A 100 -9.00 2.56 -12.65
N TYR A 101 -8.45 2.22 -13.81
CA TYR A 101 -7.14 2.61 -14.29
C TYR A 101 -7.32 3.44 -15.55
N TYR A 102 -6.93 4.70 -15.50
CA TYR A 102 -7.13 5.67 -16.56
C TYR A 102 -5.82 6.34 -16.95
N TRP A 103 -5.46 6.23 -18.22
CA TRP A 103 -4.30 6.91 -18.82
C TRP A 103 -4.79 8.14 -19.60
N PRO A 104 -4.75 9.35 -19.02
CA PRO A 104 -5.06 10.57 -19.77
C PRO A 104 -4.04 10.84 -20.88
N ASN A 105 -2.79 10.40 -20.71
CA ASN A 105 -1.70 10.47 -21.68
C ASN A 105 -0.61 9.44 -21.33
N ASP A 106 0.50 9.45 -22.07
CA ASP A 106 1.61 8.49 -21.90
C ASP A 106 2.50 8.74 -20.68
N LYS A 107 2.33 9.89 -20.00
CA LYS A 107 3.11 10.32 -18.83
C LYS A 107 2.28 10.44 -17.56
N GLN A 108 1.02 10.01 -17.58
CA GLN A 108 0.18 10.03 -16.40
C GLN A 108 -0.75 8.81 -16.38
N LEU A 109 -0.88 8.23 -15.18
CA LEU A 109 -1.86 7.20 -14.86
C LEU A 109 -2.59 7.61 -13.60
N ASP A 110 -3.91 7.62 -13.67
CA ASP A 110 -4.82 7.81 -12.54
C ASP A 110 -5.46 6.46 -12.21
N ILE A 111 -5.45 6.10 -10.92
CA ILE A 111 -6.11 4.89 -10.41
C ILE A 111 -7.08 5.31 -9.30
N SER A 112 -8.33 4.88 -9.38
CA SER A 112 -9.30 5.00 -8.28
C SER A 112 -9.61 3.62 -7.74
N LEU A 113 -9.45 3.43 -6.43
CA LEU A 113 -9.86 2.25 -5.69
C LEU A 113 -11.05 2.60 -4.81
N LEU A 114 -12.19 1.96 -5.05
CA LEU A 114 -13.42 2.14 -4.26
C LEU A 114 -13.68 0.89 -3.43
N PHE A 115 -13.93 1.08 -2.14
CA PHE A 115 -14.21 0.00 -1.18
C PHE A 115 -15.22 0.46 -0.13
N GLU A 116 -15.72 -0.48 0.68
CA GLU A 116 -16.62 -0.12 1.77
C GLU A 116 -15.89 0.77 2.79
N GLY A 117 -16.35 2.02 2.92
CA GLY A 117 -15.78 3.00 3.85
C GLY A 117 -14.86 4.05 3.21
N GLY A 118 -14.76 4.11 1.88
CA GLY A 118 -14.12 5.24 1.21
C GLY A 118 -13.53 4.96 -0.17
N GLU A 119 -12.75 5.93 -0.62
CA GLU A 119 -11.97 5.89 -1.86
C GLU A 119 -10.48 6.13 -1.58
N THR A 120 -9.62 5.44 -2.29
CA THR A 120 -8.20 5.82 -2.42
C THR A 120 -7.86 6.05 -3.88
N THR A 121 -7.27 7.21 -4.18
CA THR A 121 -6.81 7.55 -5.53
C THR A 121 -5.28 7.56 -5.59
N TYR A 122 -4.74 7.14 -6.72
CA TYR A 122 -3.32 7.10 -7.01
C TYR A 122 -3.08 7.84 -8.32
N LYS A 123 -2.21 8.84 -8.30
CA LYS A 123 -1.81 9.58 -9.49
C LYS A 123 -0.32 9.42 -9.71
N TYR A 124 0.03 8.66 -10.74
CA TYR A 124 1.41 8.53 -11.21
C TYR A 124 1.67 9.58 -12.29
N THR A 125 2.74 10.35 -12.13
CA THR A 125 3.21 11.33 -13.12
C THR A 125 4.67 11.06 -13.45
N GLU A 126 4.97 10.79 -14.71
CA GLU A 126 6.35 10.58 -15.19
C GLU A 126 7.03 11.95 -15.36
N GLU A 127 8.08 12.18 -14.58
CA GLU A 127 8.89 13.39 -14.55
C GLU A 127 10.28 13.15 -15.17
N ALA A 128 11.07 14.21 -15.33
CA ALA A 128 12.40 14.11 -15.94
C ALA A 128 13.38 13.20 -15.18
N LYS A 129 13.17 12.96 -13.89
CA LYS A 129 14.06 12.19 -13.01
C LYS A 129 13.50 10.84 -12.55
N GLY A 130 12.28 10.50 -12.93
CA GLY A 130 11.58 9.30 -12.43
C GLY A 130 10.08 9.51 -12.42
N THR A 131 9.38 8.77 -11.57
CA THR A 131 7.92 8.88 -11.46
C THR A 131 7.52 9.38 -10.07
N LYS A 132 6.68 10.40 -10.01
CA LYS A 132 5.99 10.85 -8.79
C LYS A 132 4.68 10.06 -8.64
N LEU A 133 4.37 9.65 -7.41
CA LEU A 133 3.09 9.08 -7.03
C LEU A 133 2.44 9.97 -5.96
N GLU A 134 1.24 10.46 -6.22
CA GLU A 134 0.37 11.07 -5.20
C GLU A 134 -0.73 10.07 -4.82
N ILE A 135 -0.88 9.81 -3.53
CA ILE A 135 -1.92 8.93 -2.98
C ILE A 135 -2.85 9.81 -2.16
N ARG A 136 -4.15 9.76 -2.44
CA ARG A 136 -5.17 10.45 -1.66
C ARG A 136 -6.17 9.48 -1.08
N MET A 137 -6.40 9.57 0.23
CA MET A 137 -7.36 8.73 0.94
C MET A 137 -8.55 9.58 1.41
N PHE A 138 -9.75 9.17 1.02
CA PHE A 138 -11.02 9.82 1.33
C PHE A 138 -11.89 8.82 2.10
N PRO A 139 -11.98 8.92 3.44
CA PRO A 139 -12.92 8.11 4.20
C PRO A 139 -14.37 8.60 3.99
N ASP A 140 -15.31 7.66 3.90
CA ASP A 140 -16.77 7.92 3.84
C ASP A 140 -17.37 8.27 5.22
#